data_AF-A0A2S9G7Z7-F1
#
_entry.id   AF-A0A2S9G7Z7-F1
#
_cell.length_a   1.000
_cell.length_b   1.000
_cell.length_c   1.000
_cell.angle_alpha   90.00
_cell.angle_beta   90.00
_cell.angle_gamma   90.00
#
_symmetry.space_group_name_H-M   'P 1'
#
loop_
_entity.id
_entity.type
_entity.pdbx_description
1 polymer ?
#
loop_
_entity_poly.entity_id
_entity_poly.type
_entity_poly.pdbx_seq_one_letter_code
_entity_poly.pdbx_strand_id
1 'polypeptide(L)'
;FARITGWGQHGPLAMSAGHDINYLSQTGALSAIGYRDRPPVAPLNLVADFGGGSMLVLVGIVAALYEREHSGEGQVIDAAMVDG
;
A
#
# COMPACT_ATOMS: atom_id res chain seq x y z
N PHE A 1 -8.37 -8.48 11.62
CA PHE A 1 -9.24 -7.76 10.66
C PHE A 1 -8.35 -6.97 9.72
N ALA A 2 -8.26 -7.36 8.45
CA ALA A 2 -7.37 -6.70 7.48
C ALA A 2 -8.09 -5.59 6.72
N ARG A 3 -7.45 -4.44 6.57
CA ARG A 3 -7.96 -3.26 5.86
C ARG A 3 -6.94 -2.87 4.81
N ILE A 4 -7.39 -2.73 3.56
CA ILE A 4 -6.54 -2.36 2.44
C ILE A 4 -7.04 -1.02 1.93
N THR A 5 -6.15 -0.03 1.87
CA THR A 5 -6.48 1.31 1.36
C THR A 5 -5.30 1.88 0.58
N GLY A 6 -5.54 2.94 -0.17
CA GLY A 6 -4.46 3.71 -0.77
C GLY A 6 -3.66 4.53 0.24
N TRP A 7 -4.37 5.25 1.11
CA TRP A 7 -3.82 6.31 1.95
C TRP A 7 -3.70 5.98 3.45
N GLY A 8 -4.17 4.80 3.89
CA GLY A 8 -4.26 4.42 5.30
C GLY A 8 -5.58 4.82 5.97
N GLN A 9 -5.82 4.33 7.19
CA GLN A 9 -7.02 4.69 7.96
C GLN A 9 -7.01 6.12 8.50
N HIS A 10 -5.85 6.80 8.47
CA HIS A 10 -5.63 8.08 9.13
C HIS A 10 -4.90 9.08 8.23
N GLY A 11 -4.97 10.35 8.60
CA GLY A 11 -4.32 11.43 7.87
C GLY A 11 -5.24 12.18 6.91
N PRO A 12 -4.76 13.28 6.33
CA PRO A 12 -5.57 14.22 5.57
C PRO A 12 -6.14 13.64 4.28
N LEU A 13 -5.48 12.62 3.71
CA LEU A 13 -5.89 11.97 2.46
C LEU A 13 -6.75 10.71 2.68
N ALA A 14 -6.94 10.22 3.91
CA ALA A 14 -7.61 8.94 4.19
C ALA A 14 -9.02 8.83 3.58
N MET A 15 -9.75 9.95 3.47
CA MET A 15 -11.10 10.00 2.89
C MET A 15 -11.12 10.37 1.40
N SER A 16 -9.95 10.59 0.78
CA SER A 16 -9.85 10.97 -0.63
C SER A 16 -9.85 9.74 -1.52
N ALA A 17 -10.56 9.82 -2.65
CA ALA A 17 -10.45 8.82 -3.70
C ALA A 17 -9.05 8.85 -4.34
N GLY A 18 -8.59 7.70 -4.81
CA GLY A 18 -7.33 7.57 -5.53
C GLY A 18 -7.21 6.22 -6.22
N HIS A 19 -6.20 6.09 -7.06
CA HIS A 19 -5.76 4.86 -7.70
C HIS A 19 -4.23 4.72 -7.56
N ASP A 20 -3.69 3.55 -7.95
CA ASP A 20 -2.27 3.22 -7.92
C ASP A 20 -1.33 4.42 -8.21
N ILE A 21 -1.54 5.08 -9.37
CA ILE A 21 -0.72 6.22 -9.80
C ILE A 21 -0.70 7.38 -8.80
N ASN A 22 -1.80 7.62 -8.09
CA ASN A 22 -1.88 8.68 -7.08
C ASN A 22 -1.03 8.33 -5.86
N TYR A 23 -1.09 7.08 -5.39
CA TYR A 23 -0.33 6.63 -4.23
C TYR A 23 1.18 6.70 -4.52
N LEU A 24 1.60 6.21 -5.70
CA LEU A 24 2.99 6.31 -6.16
C LEU A 24 3.48 7.75 -6.35
N SER A 25 2.59 8.67 -6.71
CA SER A 25 2.96 10.07 -6.90
C SER A 25 3.37 10.74 -5.58
N GLN A 26 2.84 10.27 -4.44
CA GLN A 26 3.15 10.83 -3.12
C GLN A 26 4.43 10.27 -2.51
N THR A 27 4.84 9.05 -2.86
CA THR A 27 6.07 8.43 -2.34
C THR A 27 7.33 8.87 -3.06
N GLY A 28 7.20 9.54 -4.21
CA GLY A 28 8.30 9.85 -5.11
C GLY A 28 8.70 8.69 -6.02
N ALA A 29 8.18 7.47 -5.80
CA ALA A 29 8.46 6.31 -6.64
C ALA A 29 8.06 6.57 -8.11
N LEU A 30 6.90 7.18 -8.35
CA LEU A 30 6.48 7.52 -9.71
C LEU A 30 7.49 8.44 -10.40
N SER A 31 8.05 9.42 -9.68
CA SER A 31 9.02 10.37 -10.25
C SER A 31 10.33 9.72 -10.71
N ALA A 32 10.63 8.52 -10.22
CA ALA A 32 11.83 7.76 -10.57
C ALA A 32 11.63 6.84 -11.80
N ILE A 33 10.41 6.71 -12.33
CA ILE A 33 10.08 5.75 -13.40
C ILE A 33 9.84 6.46 -14.73
N GLY A 34 10.64 6.11 -15.73
CA GLY A 34 10.51 6.59 -17.10
C GLY A 34 11.79 7.24 -17.62
N TYR A 35 11.65 8.01 -18.70
CA TYR A 35 12.77 8.75 -19.30
C TYR A 35 12.81 10.18 -18.78
N ARG A 36 14.02 10.75 -18.67
CA ARG A 36 14.25 12.09 -18.12
C ARG A 36 13.68 13.23 -18.97
N ASP A 37 13.40 12.97 -20.25
CA ASP A 37 12.97 13.95 -21.25
C ASP A 37 11.44 14.05 -21.39
N ARG A 38 10.67 13.26 -20.62
CA ARG A 38 9.21 13.20 -20.72
C ARG A 38 8.57 12.96 -19.34
N PRO A 39 7.25 13.12 -19.22
CA PRO A 39 6.57 12.83 -17.96
C PRO A 39 6.79 11.38 -17.48
N PRO A 40 6.72 11.14 -16.16
CA PRO A 40 6.80 9.79 -15.61
C PRO A 40 5.78 8.83 -16.22
N VAL A 41 6.17 7.55 -16.32
CA VAL A 41 5.30 6.48 -16.83
C VAL A 41 4.88 5.60 -15.67
N ALA A 42 3.57 5.51 -15.40
CA ALA A 42 3.05 4.59 -14.41
C ALA A 42 3.30 3.14 -14.86
N PRO A 43 3.94 2.29 -14.03
CA PRO A 43 4.22 0.88 -14.37
C PRO A 43 2.96 0.01 -14.22
N LEU A 44 1.94 0.31 -15.03
CA LEU A 44 0.57 -0.18 -14.86
C LEU A 44 0.10 0.10 -13.42
N ASN A 45 -0.53 -0.88 -12.77
CA ASN A 45 -0.84 -0.87 -11.35
C ASN A 45 -0.04 -1.93 -10.57
N LEU A 46 1.17 -2.27 -11.05
CA LEU A 46 1.95 -3.35 -10.46
C LEU A 46 2.61 -2.96 -9.13
N VAL A 47 2.90 -1.68 -8.95
CA VAL A 47 3.72 -1.24 -7.81
C VAL A 47 2.86 -0.97 -6.59
N ALA A 48 1.86 -0.08 -6.64
CA ALA A 48 1.07 0.23 -5.45
C ALA A 48 -0.05 -0.79 -5.20
N ASP A 49 -0.87 -1.15 -6.20
CA ASP A 49 -2.00 -2.07 -5.94
C ASP A 49 -1.53 -3.48 -5.55
N PHE A 50 -0.48 -3.98 -6.19
CA PHE A 50 0.02 -5.35 -5.97
C PHE A 50 1.27 -5.38 -5.09
N GLY A 51 2.38 -4.76 -5.51
CA GLY A 51 3.65 -4.80 -4.80
C GLY A 51 3.59 -4.22 -3.39
N GLY A 52 3.06 -3.01 -3.24
CA GLY A 52 2.94 -2.28 -1.98
C GLY A 52 1.61 -2.48 -1.26
N GLY A 53 0.57 -2.92 -1.96
CA GLY A 53 -0.77 -3.12 -1.41
C GLY A 53 -1.06 -4.57 -1.07
N SER A 54 -1.31 -5.37 -2.11
CA SER A 54 -1.72 -6.77 -1.97
C SER A 54 -0.67 -7.63 -1.27
N MET A 55 0.61 -7.44 -1.58
CA MET A 55 1.69 -8.18 -0.92
C MET A 55 1.92 -7.72 0.52
N LEU A 56 1.78 -6.42 0.81
CA LEU A 56 1.90 -5.89 2.17
C LEU A 56 0.80 -6.47 3.08
N VAL A 57 -0.46 -6.46 2.64
CA VAL A 57 -1.55 -7.04 3.44
C VAL A 57 -1.40 -8.56 3.58
N LEU A 58 -0.89 -9.26 2.56
CA LEU A 58 -0.63 -10.70 2.65
C LEU A 58 0.40 -10.99 3.74
N VAL A 59 1.53 -10.26 3.76
CA VAL A 59 2.54 -10.37 4.81
C VAL A 59 1.94 -10.04 6.17
N GLY A 60 1.15 -8.97 6.29
CA GLY A 60 0.48 -8.59 7.53
C GLY A 60 -0.47 -9.67 8.05
N ILE A 61 -1.25 -10.31 7.17
CA ILE A 61 -2.16 -11.41 7.53
C ILE A 61 -1.37 -12.61 8.04
N VAL A 62 -0.33 -13.04 7.31
CA VAL A 62 0.49 -14.18 7.72
C VAL A 62 1.20 -13.91 9.05
N ALA A 63 1.73 -12.70 9.24
CA ALA A 63 2.36 -12.29 10.49
C ALA A 63 1.36 -12.28 11.67
N ALA A 64 0.15 -11.75 11.48
CA ALA A 64 -0.88 -11.74 12.51
C ALA A 64 -1.38 -13.16 12.85
N LEU A 65 -1.45 -14.06 11.86
CA LEU A 65 -1.78 -15.47 12.11
C LEU A 65 -0.69 -16.15 12.94
N TYR A 66 0.59 -15.87 12.65
CA TYR A 66 1.72 -16.39 13.42
C TYR A 66 1.76 -15.83 14.85
N GLU A 67 1.49 -14.54 15.02
CA GLU A 67 1.42 -13.90 16.34
C GLU A 67 0.30 -14.51 17.20
N ARG A 68 -0.87 -14.74 16.59
CA ARG A 68 -2.02 -15.39 17.25
C ARG A 68 -1.70 -16.79 17.79
N GLU A 69 -0.74 -17.53 17.23
CA GLU A 69 -0.34 -18.84 17.78
C GLU A 69 0.20 -18.73 19.21
N HIS A 70 0.77 -17.58 19.58
CA HIS A 70 1.31 -17.35 20.92
C HIS A 70 0.33 -16.58 21.81
N SER A 71 -0.31 -15.54 21.28
CA SER A 71 -1.20 -14.68 22.09
C SER A 71 -2.62 -15.22 22.20
N GLY A 72 -3.07 -16.03 21.25
CA GLY A 72 -4.47 -16.43 21.11
C GLY A 72 -5.39 -15.30 20.62
N GLU A 73 -4.87 -14.10 20.37
CA GLU A 73 -5.67 -12.92 20.01
C GLU A 73 -5.49 -12.52 18.55
N GLY A 74 -6.54 -11.93 17.98
CA GLY A 74 -6.45 -11.30 16.67
C GLY A 74 -6.12 -9.80 16.79
N GLN A 75 -5.72 -9.20 15.68
CA GLN A 75 -5.39 -7.77 15.62
C GLN A 75 -5.89 -7.13 14.31
N VAL A 76 -5.88 -5.81 14.28
CA VAL A 76 -6.19 -5.01 13.07
C VAL A 76 -4.90 -4.84 12.26
N ILE A 77 -4.98 -5.08 10.95
CA ILE A 77 -3.91 -4.78 10.00
C ILE A 77 -4.39 -3.63 9.13
N ASP A 78 -3.70 -2.50 9.19
CA ASP A 78 -3.89 -1.39 8.25
C ASP A 78 -2.77 -1.44 7.21
N ALA A 79 -3.11 -1.82 5.98
CA ALA A 79 -2.18 -1.88 4.86
C ALA A 79 -2.51 -0.75 3.88
N ALA A 80 -1.69 0.30 3.89
CA ALA A 80 -1.78 1.43 2.99
C ALA A 80 -0.80 1.25 1.82
N MET A 81 -1.27 1.37 0.58
CA MET A 81 -0.42 1.26 -0.61
C MET A 81 0.68 2.33 -0.69
N VAL A 82 0.50 3.47 0.00
CA VAL A 82 1.51 4.52 0.11
C VAL A 82 2.66 4.15 1.08
N ASP A 83 2.45 3.19 1.98
CA ASP A 83 3.43 2.76 2.99
C ASP A 83 4.27 1.55 2.54
N GLY A 84 3.69 0.65 1.72
CA GLY A 84 4.33 -0.57 1.22
C GLY A 84 5.21 -0.34 0.01
#